data_AF-A0AB38MHK9-F1
#
_entry.id   AF-A0AB38MHK9-F1
#
_cell.length_a   1.000
_cell.length_b   1.000
_cell.length_c   1.000
_cell.angle_alpha   90.00
_cell.angle_beta   90.00
_cell.angle_gamma   90.00
#
_symmetry.space_group_name_H-M   'P 1'
#
loop_
_entity.id
_entity.type
_entity.pdbx_description
1 polymer ?
#
loop_
_entity_poly.entity_id
_entity_poly.type
_entity_poly.pdbx_seq_one_letter_code
_entity_poly.pdbx_strand_id
1 'polypeptide(L)'
;MSSLTAETAAPAIEKAAATEVESDSSSIKEKSSVLNEKKGKKDKKDKKSKKSKKGKRKDDDDEGDGDVEIDAPVAPKPASLLQLWKYATKGEIILNLIALFFACGAGATQPLLSLIFGRMVSTMTTFTQKSLEYRANPSDPGLTQEFNAAADDLNDDVSMNCIYLVVIGVAMFIGTYTYTVIFTYTSENISRRVREMYLRAVLRQDVAFFDKIGAGEVATRIETDTHLIQTGVSEKVGTAAMYIATFITGFIIAFARQARLAGVMFIIVPCIAVLGGLLTTFTSKYQTRSLDNIAASGNLAEEVISTIRTAKAFGSQLLLGNLYDEELHKARKTGYRAASVNALGLTVVFFIIYCSYALAFAWGVTLILKGEADSGQIVSVLMSILIGAFSLAMMNPELQAIGKGRGAAAKIYETIERVPFIDSASDEGLKPATVDGNISFTDANFAYPARPEVQVMKNFTATFPKGQLTALVGASGSGKSTSISLIERFYDPLSGSVKLDGNDLKDINVKWLRSKIGLVGQEPILFNDTVRANVEHGLIGTEMEHWPDEQRLELVINACKVANADGFIN
;
A
#
# COMPACT_ATOMS: atom_id res chain seq x y z
N MET A 1 -1.86 -8.12 -72.82
CA MET A 1 -2.27 -6.95 -73.64
C MET A 1 -3.51 -6.36 -73.01
N SER A 2 -3.44 -5.05 -72.72
CA SER A 2 -4.47 -4.07 -72.27
C SER A 2 -5.40 -4.43 -71.10
N SER A 3 -5.39 -3.79 -69.92
CA SER A 3 -5.45 -2.34 -69.53
C SER A 3 -6.83 -1.67 -69.67
N LEU A 4 -7.23 -0.98 -68.58
CA LEU A 4 -8.33 0.01 -68.40
C LEU A 4 -9.72 -0.63 -68.18
N THR A 5 -10.47 -0.42 -67.09
CA THR A 5 -10.81 0.83 -66.37
C THR A 5 -11.30 0.54 -64.94
N ALA A 6 -10.64 1.04 -63.89
CA ALA A 6 -11.20 1.02 -62.52
C ALA A 6 -10.58 2.06 -61.55
N GLU A 7 -10.01 3.16 -62.06
CA GLU A 7 -9.19 4.07 -61.24
C GLU A 7 -9.73 5.51 -61.12
N THR A 8 -11.01 5.74 -61.38
CA THR A 8 -11.59 7.11 -61.32
C THR A 8 -12.78 7.29 -60.37
N ALA A 9 -13.21 6.26 -59.62
CA ALA A 9 -14.36 6.37 -58.71
C ALA A 9 -14.03 6.44 -57.21
N ALA A 10 -12.85 5.99 -56.76
CA ALA A 10 -12.50 5.93 -55.34
C ALA A 10 -12.27 7.30 -54.65
N PRO A 11 -11.55 8.29 -55.23
CA PRO A 11 -11.22 9.52 -54.51
C PRO A 11 -12.39 10.52 -54.41
N ALA A 12 -13.50 10.31 -55.13
CA ALA A 12 -14.69 11.16 -55.06
C ALA A 12 -15.60 10.79 -53.88
N ILE A 13 -15.67 9.51 -53.51
CA ILE A 13 -16.50 9.01 -52.39
C ILE A 13 -15.82 9.33 -51.04
N GLU A 14 -14.49 9.27 -50.99
CA GLU A 14 -13.71 9.57 -49.78
C GLU A 14 -13.74 11.08 -49.42
N LYS A 15 -13.76 11.96 -50.43
CA LYS A 15 -13.97 13.41 -50.22
C LYS A 15 -15.40 13.76 -49.80
N ALA A 16 -16.42 13.06 -50.34
CA ALA A 16 -17.81 13.29 -49.92
C ALA A 16 -18.04 12.88 -48.45
N ALA A 17 -17.50 11.72 -48.03
CA ALA A 17 -17.58 11.24 -46.66
C ALA A 17 -16.80 12.12 -45.67
N ALA A 18 -15.63 12.65 -46.05
CA ALA A 18 -14.87 13.58 -45.20
C ALA A 18 -15.61 14.92 -44.99
N THR A 19 -16.35 15.39 -45.99
CA THR A 19 -17.07 16.66 -45.93
C THR A 19 -18.35 16.54 -45.08
N GLU A 20 -19.05 15.40 -45.12
CA GLU A 20 -20.19 15.12 -44.23
C GLU A 20 -19.76 14.96 -42.77
N VAL A 21 -18.63 14.28 -42.51
CA VAL A 21 -18.08 14.09 -41.15
C VAL A 21 -17.60 15.41 -40.51
N GLU A 22 -17.03 16.34 -41.29
CA GLU A 22 -16.69 17.67 -40.77
C GLU A 22 -17.93 18.48 -40.40
N SER A 23 -19.01 18.39 -41.21
CA SER A 23 -20.26 19.11 -40.95
C SER A 23 -20.97 18.62 -39.67
N ASP A 24 -21.01 17.30 -39.42
CA ASP A 24 -21.60 16.74 -38.20
C ASP A 24 -20.70 16.92 -36.96
N SER A 25 -19.37 16.90 -37.12
CA SER A 25 -18.47 17.19 -36.00
C SER A 25 -18.58 18.65 -35.54
N SER A 26 -18.87 19.58 -36.45
CA SER A 26 -19.06 21.00 -36.13
C SER A 26 -20.36 21.25 -35.38
N SER A 27 -21.45 20.57 -35.76
CA SER A 27 -22.76 20.69 -35.11
C SER A 27 -22.77 20.06 -33.70
N ILE A 28 -21.98 19.00 -33.48
CA ILE A 28 -21.78 18.36 -32.18
C ILE A 28 -20.83 19.17 -31.28
N LYS A 29 -19.79 19.81 -31.84
CA LYS A 29 -18.92 20.74 -31.11
C LYS A 29 -19.67 21.99 -30.65
N GLU A 30 -20.63 22.48 -31.44
CA GLU A 30 -21.45 23.64 -31.08
C GLU A 30 -22.48 23.28 -29.98
N LYS A 31 -23.08 22.08 -30.01
CA LYS A 31 -23.98 21.62 -28.94
C LYS A 31 -23.24 21.33 -27.63
N SER A 32 -22.03 20.75 -27.69
CA SER A 32 -21.21 20.46 -26.51
C SER A 32 -20.58 21.71 -25.89
N SER A 33 -20.22 22.72 -26.68
CA SER A 33 -19.74 24.02 -26.18
C SER A 33 -20.85 24.81 -25.45
N VAL A 34 -22.09 24.77 -25.97
CA VAL A 34 -23.27 25.40 -25.33
C VAL A 34 -23.64 24.70 -24.02
N LEU A 35 -23.49 23.36 -23.94
CA LEU A 35 -23.68 22.58 -22.70
C LEU A 35 -22.59 22.87 -21.66
N ASN A 36 -21.33 23.03 -22.09
CA ASN A 36 -20.22 23.37 -21.20
C ASN A 36 -20.25 24.84 -20.72
N GLU A 37 -20.72 25.79 -21.54
CA GLU A 37 -20.96 27.17 -21.10
C GLU A 37 -22.09 27.26 -20.08
N LYS A 38 -23.17 26.46 -20.23
CA LYS A 38 -24.26 26.38 -19.27
C LYS A 38 -23.82 25.77 -17.93
N LYS A 39 -22.98 24.72 -17.93
CA LYS A 39 -22.36 24.16 -16.71
C LYS A 39 -21.39 25.15 -16.07
N GLY A 40 -20.50 25.78 -16.85
CA GLY A 40 -19.53 26.76 -16.35
C GLY A 40 -20.16 28.04 -15.78
N LYS A 41 -21.34 28.46 -16.27
CA LYS A 41 -22.13 29.57 -15.68
C LYS A 41 -22.86 29.15 -14.40
N LYS A 42 -23.29 27.90 -14.25
CA LYS A 42 -23.89 27.37 -13.01
C LYS A 42 -22.85 27.27 -11.89
N ASP A 43 -21.68 26.70 -12.19
CA ASP A 43 -20.56 26.57 -11.22
C ASP A 43 -19.96 27.92 -10.80
N LYS A 44 -19.97 28.93 -11.67
CA LYS A 44 -19.54 30.30 -11.33
C LYS A 44 -20.58 31.05 -10.50
N LYS A 45 -21.89 30.75 -10.63
CA LYS A 45 -22.94 31.33 -9.78
C LYS A 45 -22.87 30.75 -8.37
N ASP A 46 -22.62 29.45 -8.25
CA ASP A 46 -22.50 28.77 -6.95
C ASP A 46 -21.20 29.14 -6.21
N LYS A 47 -20.09 29.37 -6.94
CA LYS A 47 -18.83 29.86 -6.35
C LYS A 47 -18.83 31.35 -5.97
N LYS A 48 -19.63 32.20 -6.62
CA LYS A 48 -19.77 33.62 -6.23
C LYS A 48 -20.71 33.81 -5.04
N SER A 49 -21.70 32.93 -4.85
CA SER A 49 -22.55 32.91 -3.66
C SER A 49 -21.77 32.57 -2.38
N LYS A 50 -20.84 31.59 -2.44
CA LYS A 50 -20.03 31.15 -1.28
C LYS A 50 -18.91 32.10 -0.81
N LYS A 51 -18.62 33.22 -1.51
CA LYS A 51 -17.49 34.11 -1.19
C LYS A 51 -17.86 35.50 -0.66
N SER A 52 -19.14 35.79 -0.45
CA SER A 52 -19.61 37.08 0.08
C SER A 52 -20.66 36.88 1.19
N LYS A 53 -20.23 36.38 2.35
CA LYS A 53 -20.90 36.61 3.66
C LYS A 53 -20.01 36.03 4.78
N LYS A 54 -19.01 36.80 5.19
CA LYS A 54 -18.36 36.68 6.50
C LYS A 54 -18.36 38.08 7.12
N GLY A 55 -19.39 38.37 7.91
CA GLY A 55 -19.60 39.66 8.57
C GLY A 55 -20.90 39.69 9.37
N LYS A 56 -20.80 39.47 10.68
CA LYS A 56 -21.75 39.68 11.80
C LYS A 56 -23.12 40.32 11.50
N ARG A 57 -24.20 39.65 11.93
CA ARG A 57 -25.18 40.12 12.96
C ARG A 57 -26.21 39.03 13.29
N LYS A 58 -26.68 39.04 14.55
CA LYS A 58 -27.75 38.21 15.15
C LYS A 58 -29.12 38.60 14.58
N ASP A 59 -30.04 37.64 14.45
CA ASP A 59 -31.32 37.49 15.16
C ASP A 59 -32.14 36.35 14.51
N ASP A 60 -33.17 35.91 15.21
CA ASP A 60 -33.82 34.59 15.25
C ASP A 60 -34.59 34.10 14.00
N ASP A 61 -34.78 32.77 13.96
CA ASP A 61 -36.00 32.01 13.61
C ASP A 61 -35.80 30.77 12.70
N ASP A 62 -36.54 29.73 13.09
CA ASP A 62 -36.63 28.34 12.63
C ASP A 62 -36.67 28.09 11.11
N GLU A 63 -35.99 27.03 10.66
CA GLU A 63 -36.62 25.80 10.13
C GLU A 63 -35.52 24.84 9.66
N GLY A 64 -35.54 23.63 10.21
CA GLY A 64 -34.57 22.58 9.96
C GLY A 64 -34.80 21.86 8.65
N ASP A 65 -33.79 21.87 7.77
CA ASP A 65 -33.61 20.86 6.75
C ASP A 65 -32.16 20.35 6.88
N GLY A 66 -32.02 19.20 7.52
CA GLY A 66 -30.74 18.59 7.82
C GLY A 66 -30.28 17.75 6.64
N ASP A 67 -29.56 18.37 5.71
CA ASP A 67 -28.73 17.64 4.75
C ASP A 67 -27.65 16.87 5.53
N VAL A 68 -27.89 15.57 5.74
CA VAL A 68 -26.88 14.65 6.28
C VAL A 68 -25.82 14.46 5.20
N GLU A 69 -24.74 15.24 5.27
CA GLU A 69 -23.50 14.93 4.54
C GLU A 69 -23.03 13.54 4.99
N ILE A 70 -23.14 12.56 4.09
CA ILE A 70 -22.56 11.23 4.26
C ILE A 70 -21.05 11.41 4.17
N ASP A 71 -20.39 11.57 5.32
CA ASP A 71 -18.94 11.55 5.42
C ASP A 71 -18.43 10.21 4.86
N ALA A 72 -17.62 10.30 3.80
CA ALA A 72 -16.89 9.15 3.27
C ALA A 72 -16.08 8.51 4.41
N PRO A 73 -15.98 7.17 4.49
CA PRO A 73 -15.34 6.48 5.61
C PRO A 73 -13.91 7.01 5.78
N VAL A 74 -13.66 7.63 6.93
CA VAL A 74 -12.36 8.20 7.30
C VAL A 74 -11.35 7.05 7.30
N ALA A 75 -10.39 7.08 6.36
CA ALA A 75 -9.32 6.09 6.32
C ALA A 75 -8.63 6.04 7.70
N PRO A 76 -8.39 4.84 8.26
CA PRO A 76 -7.84 4.72 9.60
C PRO A 76 -6.48 5.43 9.69
N LYS A 77 -6.23 6.10 10.81
CA LYS A 77 -4.95 6.80 11.05
C LYS A 77 -3.81 5.79 10.87
N PRO A 78 -2.72 6.15 10.14
CA PRO A 78 -1.62 5.23 9.90
C PRO A 78 -1.03 4.76 11.23
N ALA A 79 -0.72 3.46 11.30
CA ALA A 79 -0.15 2.87 12.50
C ALA A 79 1.13 3.60 12.91
N SER A 80 1.44 3.64 14.20
CA SER A 80 2.73 4.16 14.67
C SER A 80 3.87 3.26 14.19
N LEU A 81 5.10 3.78 14.16
CA LEU A 81 6.25 2.98 13.71
C LEU A 81 6.42 1.72 14.57
N LEU A 82 6.31 1.85 15.90
CA LEU A 82 6.42 0.72 16.83
C LEU A 82 5.27 -0.27 16.71
N GLN A 83 4.08 0.18 16.29
CA GLN A 83 2.94 -0.72 16.08
C GLN A 83 3.20 -1.73 14.96
N LEU A 84 4.05 -1.45 13.98
CA LEU A 84 4.43 -2.44 12.95
C LEU A 84 5.03 -3.73 13.54
N TRP A 85 5.71 -3.62 14.69
CA TRP A 85 6.30 -4.76 15.39
C TRP A 85 5.40 -5.30 16.52
N LYS A 86 4.13 -4.90 16.60
CA LYS A 86 3.21 -5.31 17.68
C LYS A 86 3.11 -6.84 17.84
N TYR A 87 3.16 -7.57 16.72
CA TYR A 87 3.07 -9.03 16.69
C TYR A 87 4.45 -9.73 16.55
N ALA A 88 5.54 -9.00 16.76
CA ALA A 88 6.88 -9.57 16.82
C ALA A 88 7.15 -10.19 18.19
N THR A 89 7.89 -11.31 18.22
CA THR A 89 8.34 -11.93 19.47
C THR A 89 9.51 -11.15 20.06
N LYS A 90 9.74 -11.28 21.37
CA LYS A 90 10.87 -10.64 22.05
C LYS A 90 12.22 -11.03 21.43
N GLY A 91 12.37 -12.30 21.01
CA GLY A 91 13.58 -12.77 20.34
C GLY A 91 13.81 -12.09 18.99
N GLU A 92 12.77 -11.89 18.20
CA GLU A 92 12.87 -11.19 16.91
C GLU A 92 13.17 -9.70 17.07
N ILE A 93 12.64 -9.06 18.12
CA ILE A 93 12.99 -7.67 18.43
C ILE A 93 14.48 -7.57 18.75
N ILE A 94 15.02 -8.50 19.55
CA ILE A 94 16.46 -8.55 19.86
C ILE A 94 17.28 -8.79 18.58
N LEU A 95 16.86 -9.72 17.72
CA LEU A 95 17.52 -9.97 16.44
C LEU A 95 17.50 -8.72 15.54
N ASN A 96 16.37 -8.01 15.46
CA ASN A 96 16.27 -6.78 14.69
C ASN A 96 17.16 -5.66 15.26
N LEU A 97 17.35 -5.60 16.58
CA LEU A 97 18.30 -4.66 17.20
C LEU A 97 19.76 -5.02 16.87
N ILE A 98 20.10 -6.31 16.84
CA ILE A 98 21.42 -6.79 16.40
C ILE A 98 21.63 -6.45 14.91
N ALA A 99 20.63 -6.70 14.07
CA ALA A 99 20.68 -6.34 12.65
C ALA A 99 20.85 -4.83 12.45
N LEU A 100 20.17 -4.01 13.27
CA LEU A 100 20.34 -2.56 13.24
C LEU A 100 21.78 -2.14 13.55
N PHE A 101 22.44 -2.79 14.51
CA PHE A 101 23.85 -2.55 14.80
C PHE A 101 24.75 -2.88 13.59
N PHE A 102 24.54 -4.03 12.94
CA PHE A 102 25.27 -4.39 11.72
C PHE A 102 24.98 -3.45 10.54
N ALA A 103 23.75 -2.98 10.37
CA ALA A 103 23.38 -2.01 9.35
C ALA A 103 24.08 -0.67 9.57
N CYS A 104 24.11 -0.17 10.82
CA CYS A 104 24.84 1.04 11.18
C CYS A 104 26.36 0.87 10.98
N GLY A 105 26.91 -0.29 11.35
CA GLY A 105 28.31 -0.63 11.12
C GLY A 105 28.67 -0.64 9.64
N ALA A 106 27.86 -1.31 8.81
CA ALA A 106 28.04 -1.33 7.36
C ALA A 106 27.94 0.08 6.75
N GLY A 107 27.00 0.91 7.21
CA GLY A 107 26.89 2.30 6.77
C GLY A 107 28.13 3.14 7.15
N ALA A 108 28.66 2.94 8.35
CA ALA A 108 29.86 3.63 8.84
C ALA A 108 31.13 3.30 8.03
N THR A 109 31.20 2.12 7.42
CA THR A 109 32.38 1.72 6.62
C THR A 109 32.51 2.50 5.30
N GLN A 110 31.41 2.96 4.71
CA GLN A 110 31.42 3.65 3.42
C GLN A 110 32.22 4.96 3.46
N PRO A 111 32.00 5.87 4.43
CA PRO A 111 32.80 7.09 4.52
C PRO A 111 34.22 6.84 5.04
N LEU A 112 34.47 5.73 5.74
CA LEU A 112 35.82 5.35 6.17
C LEU A 112 36.76 5.14 4.98
N LEU A 113 36.24 4.64 3.85
CA LEU A 113 37.00 4.51 2.59
C LEU A 113 37.59 5.85 2.13
N SER A 114 36.91 6.97 2.41
CA SER A 114 37.42 8.29 2.03
C SER A 114 38.73 8.66 2.75
N LEU A 115 38.98 8.13 3.95
CA LEU A 115 40.23 8.36 4.67
C LEU A 115 41.38 7.61 4.01
N ILE A 116 41.13 6.37 3.57
CA ILE A 116 42.10 5.53 2.85
C ILE A 116 42.48 6.21 1.54
N PHE A 117 41.49 6.63 0.75
CA PHE A 117 41.74 7.38 -0.48
C PHE A 117 42.45 8.70 -0.23
N GLY A 118 42.08 9.44 0.82
CA GLY A 118 42.77 10.67 1.20
C GLY A 118 44.24 10.46 1.54
N ARG A 119 44.57 9.41 2.32
CA ARG A 119 45.97 9.06 2.62
C ARG A 119 46.74 8.71 1.35
N MET A 120 46.17 7.85 0.51
CA MET A 120 46.81 7.45 -0.74
C MET A 120 47.09 8.64 -1.67
N VAL A 121 46.16 9.59 -1.78
CA VAL A 121 46.38 10.83 -2.56
C VAL A 121 47.51 11.68 -1.98
N SER A 122 47.58 11.79 -0.65
CA SER A 122 48.66 12.50 0.05
C SER A 122 50.03 11.90 -0.29
N THR A 123 50.18 10.59 -0.08
CA THR A 123 51.43 9.84 -0.32
C THR A 123 51.85 9.92 -1.80
N MET A 124 50.91 9.78 -2.74
CA MET A 124 51.19 9.92 -4.17
C MET A 124 51.63 11.34 -4.55
N THR A 125 51.04 12.36 -3.92
CA THR A 125 51.40 13.76 -4.18
C THR A 125 52.81 14.06 -3.64
N THR A 126 53.14 13.58 -2.44
CA THR A 126 54.48 13.70 -1.86
C THR A 126 55.54 12.98 -2.69
N PHE A 127 55.26 11.75 -3.14
CA PHE A 127 56.15 11.03 -4.06
C PHE A 127 56.35 11.79 -5.37
N THR A 128 55.28 12.34 -5.94
CA THR A 128 55.36 13.13 -7.18
C THR A 128 56.23 14.38 -7.00
N GLN A 129 56.07 15.12 -5.90
CA GLN A 129 56.90 16.30 -5.59
C GLN A 129 58.38 15.94 -5.48
N LYS A 130 58.72 14.93 -4.66
CA LYS A 130 60.10 14.45 -4.50
C LYS A 130 60.69 13.89 -5.80
N SER A 131 59.88 13.25 -6.63
CA SER A 131 60.32 12.76 -7.95
C SER A 131 60.68 13.90 -8.91
N LEU A 132 59.98 15.03 -8.82
CA LEU A 132 60.28 16.23 -9.62
C LEU A 132 61.57 16.90 -9.13
N GLU A 133 61.78 16.96 -7.81
CA GLU A 133 63.00 17.49 -7.19
C GLU A 133 64.24 16.65 -7.56
N TYR A 134 64.14 15.33 -7.47
CA TYR A 134 65.19 14.41 -7.92
C TYR A 134 65.51 14.56 -9.41
N ARG A 135 64.48 14.69 -10.28
CA ARG A 135 64.68 14.91 -11.72
C ARG A 135 65.35 16.25 -12.03
N ALA A 136 65.13 17.26 -11.21
CA ALA A 136 65.74 18.57 -11.38
C ALA A 136 67.25 18.54 -11.05
N ASN A 137 67.69 17.68 -10.12
CA ASN A 137 69.10 17.60 -9.73
C ASN A 137 69.53 16.16 -9.34
N PRO A 138 69.75 15.27 -10.32
CA PRO A 138 69.97 13.83 -10.08
C PRO A 138 71.34 13.48 -9.47
N SER A 139 72.25 14.45 -9.34
CA SER A 139 73.61 14.23 -8.84
C SER A 139 73.76 14.44 -7.33
N ASP A 140 72.71 14.88 -6.64
CA ASP A 140 72.72 15.10 -5.19
C ASP A 140 72.43 13.79 -4.43
N PRO A 141 73.38 13.29 -3.59
CA PRO A 141 73.17 12.09 -2.79
C PRO A 141 71.99 12.21 -1.81
N GLY A 142 71.68 13.42 -1.31
CA GLY A 142 70.58 13.65 -0.38
C GLY A 142 69.21 13.46 -1.06
N LEU A 143 69.03 14.02 -2.25
CA LEU A 143 67.80 13.87 -3.05
C LEU A 143 67.59 12.43 -3.52
N THR A 144 68.66 11.70 -3.79
CA THR A 144 68.58 10.27 -4.14
C THR A 144 68.07 9.42 -2.96
N GLN A 145 68.52 9.73 -1.74
CA GLN A 145 68.05 9.07 -0.53
C GLN A 145 66.58 9.41 -0.22
N GLU A 146 66.18 10.68 -0.37
CA GLU A 146 64.81 11.12 -0.16
C GLU A 146 63.82 10.55 -1.18
N PHE A 147 64.26 10.37 -2.43
CA PHE A 147 63.49 9.71 -3.48
C PHE A 147 63.27 8.22 -3.16
N ASN A 148 64.32 7.48 -2.81
CA ASN A 148 64.22 6.06 -2.47
C ASN A 148 63.34 5.86 -1.23
N ALA A 149 63.51 6.68 -0.19
CA ALA A 149 62.65 6.64 1.00
C ALA A 149 61.18 6.92 0.67
N ALA A 150 60.89 7.84 -0.25
CA ALA A 150 59.52 8.12 -0.68
C ALA A 150 58.93 7.01 -1.56
N ALA A 151 59.76 6.28 -2.32
CA ALA A 151 59.34 5.12 -3.09
C ALA A 151 58.98 3.93 -2.18
N ASP A 152 59.78 3.71 -1.13
CA ASP A 152 59.51 2.67 -0.12
C ASP A 152 58.25 3.01 0.68
N ASP A 153 58.12 4.25 1.16
CA ASP A 153 56.93 4.74 1.87
C ASP A 153 55.65 4.60 1.02
N LEU A 154 55.73 4.90 -0.29
CA LEU A 154 54.63 4.68 -1.22
C LEU A 154 54.23 3.21 -1.35
N ASN A 155 55.20 2.30 -1.49
CA ASN A 155 54.92 0.87 -1.62
C ASN A 155 54.30 0.30 -0.33
N ASP A 156 54.81 0.71 0.83
CA ASP A 156 54.30 0.29 2.13
C ASP A 156 52.88 0.83 2.37
N ASP A 157 52.64 2.12 2.11
CA ASP A 157 51.31 2.73 2.24
C ASP A 157 50.30 2.10 1.29
N VAL A 158 50.64 1.92 0.02
CA VAL A 158 49.74 1.30 -0.97
C VAL A 158 49.41 -0.12 -0.55
N SER A 159 50.40 -0.92 -0.12
CA SER A 159 50.19 -2.28 0.34
C SER A 159 49.26 -2.34 1.55
N MET A 160 49.49 -1.48 2.56
CA MET A 160 48.64 -1.42 3.75
C MET A 160 47.22 -0.93 3.44
N ASN A 161 47.08 0.07 2.56
CA ASN A 161 45.76 0.55 2.13
C ASN A 161 44.99 -0.51 1.34
N CYS A 162 45.65 -1.30 0.49
CA CYS A 162 45.03 -2.45 -0.19
C CYS A 162 44.49 -3.47 0.81
N ILE A 163 45.26 -3.80 1.87
CA ILE A 163 44.80 -4.71 2.93
C ILE A 163 43.58 -4.11 3.66
N TYR A 164 43.61 -2.82 4.01
CA TYR A 164 42.46 -2.17 4.64
C TYR A 164 41.21 -2.19 3.76
N LEU A 165 41.33 -1.97 2.45
CA LEU A 165 40.20 -2.05 1.51
C LEU A 165 39.61 -3.46 1.47
N VAL A 166 40.44 -4.50 1.47
CA VAL A 166 39.97 -5.90 1.51
C VAL A 166 39.27 -6.21 2.84
N VAL A 167 39.86 -5.82 3.97
CA VAL A 167 39.27 -6.06 5.30
C VAL A 167 37.93 -5.33 5.45
N ILE A 168 37.86 -4.07 5.01
CA ILE A 168 36.60 -3.29 5.02
C ILE A 168 35.57 -3.92 4.07
N GLY A 169 35.99 -4.36 2.88
CA GLY A 169 35.11 -5.02 1.92
C GLY A 169 34.49 -6.30 2.49
N VAL A 170 35.30 -7.15 3.13
CA VAL A 170 34.84 -8.38 3.80
C VAL A 170 33.93 -8.04 4.98
N ALA A 171 34.29 -7.07 5.81
CA ALA A 171 33.47 -6.64 6.94
C ALA A 171 32.12 -6.06 6.49
N MET A 172 32.11 -5.26 5.42
CA MET A 172 30.89 -4.69 4.83
C MET A 172 30.02 -5.80 4.23
N PHE A 173 30.61 -6.79 3.55
CA PHE A 173 29.87 -7.93 3.02
C PHE A 173 29.18 -8.71 4.14
N ILE A 174 29.93 -9.08 5.19
CA ILE A 174 29.40 -9.81 6.35
C ILE A 174 28.31 -8.99 7.04
N GLY A 175 28.55 -7.70 7.30
CA GLY A 175 27.58 -6.81 7.95
C GLY A 175 26.29 -6.66 7.13
N THR A 176 26.42 -6.42 5.83
CA THR A 176 25.29 -6.22 4.91
C THR A 176 24.45 -7.48 4.78
N TYR A 177 25.13 -8.61 4.56
CA TYR A 177 24.48 -9.91 4.46
C TYR A 177 23.75 -10.26 5.76
N THR A 178 24.41 -10.09 6.90
CA THR A 178 23.84 -10.42 8.22
C THR A 178 22.59 -9.62 8.52
N TYR A 179 22.61 -8.28 8.36
CA TYR A 179 21.41 -7.49 8.66
C TYR A 179 20.28 -7.81 7.69
N THR A 180 20.58 -8.01 6.40
CA THR A 180 19.56 -8.27 5.38
C THR A 180 18.89 -9.61 5.63
N VAL A 181 19.66 -10.67 5.89
CA VAL A 181 19.11 -11.99 6.23
C VAL A 181 18.25 -11.94 7.49
N ILE A 182 18.72 -11.27 8.55
CA ILE A 182 17.94 -11.17 9.80
C ILE A 182 16.62 -10.42 9.57
N PHE A 183 16.64 -9.25 8.92
CA PHE A 183 15.43 -8.47 8.67
C PHE A 183 14.44 -9.18 7.73
N THR A 184 14.93 -9.89 6.71
CA THR A 184 14.07 -10.68 5.82
C THR A 184 13.47 -11.88 6.55
N TYR A 185 14.24 -12.55 7.41
CA TYR A 185 13.75 -13.67 8.21
C TYR A 185 12.67 -13.23 9.22
N THR A 186 12.91 -12.14 9.95
CA THR A 186 11.94 -11.65 10.94
C THR A 186 10.70 -11.07 10.27
N SER A 187 10.83 -10.39 9.13
CA SER A 187 9.67 -9.85 8.41
C SER A 187 8.74 -10.94 7.89
N GLU A 188 9.28 -12.08 7.43
CA GLU A 188 8.42 -13.19 6.99
C GLU A 188 7.68 -13.88 8.13
N ASN A 189 8.36 -14.08 9.27
CA ASN A 189 7.70 -14.65 10.44
C ASN A 189 6.58 -13.73 10.97
N ILE A 190 6.80 -12.41 10.96
CA ILE A 190 5.78 -11.43 11.34
C ILE A 190 4.63 -11.46 10.33
N SER A 191 4.93 -11.46 9.02
CA SER A 191 3.94 -11.55 7.94
C SER A 191 3.05 -12.79 8.07
N ARG A 192 3.65 -13.96 8.32
CA ARG A 192 2.93 -15.22 8.56
C ARG A 192 1.95 -15.09 9.73
N ARG A 193 2.39 -14.60 10.89
CA ARG A 193 1.51 -14.42 12.06
C ARG A 193 0.39 -13.44 11.78
N VAL A 194 0.71 -12.32 11.14
CA VAL A 194 -0.30 -11.31 10.79
C VAL A 194 -1.34 -11.89 9.84
N ARG A 195 -0.95 -12.69 8.84
CA ARG A 195 -1.88 -13.40 7.94
C ARG A 195 -2.77 -14.38 8.69
N GLU A 196 -2.21 -15.21 9.56
CA GLU A 196 -2.97 -16.17 10.37
C GLU A 196 -3.97 -15.48 11.30
N MET A 197 -3.54 -14.43 12.00
CA MET A 197 -4.39 -13.65 12.91
C MET A 197 -5.48 -12.88 12.15
N TYR A 198 -5.14 -12.31 11.00
CA TYR A 198 -6.10 -11.62 10.15
C TYR A 198 -7.17 -12.57 9.63
N LEU A 199 -6.79 -13.73 9.08
CA LEU A 199 -7.75 -14.73 8.60
C LEU A 199 -8.67 -15.21 9.72
N ARG A 200 -8.09 -15.50 10.91
CA ARG A 200 -8.87 -15.91 12.09
C ARG A 200 -9.84 -14.81 12.54
N ALA A 201 -9.40 -13.55 12.54
CA ALA A 201 -10.23 -12.43 12.93
C ALA A 201 -11.35 -12.18 11.92
N VAL A 202 -11.08 -12.30 10.62
CA VAL A 202 -12.09 -12.14 9.56
C VAL A 202 -13.17 -13.22 9.67
N LEU A 203 -12.80 -14.49 9.83
CA LEU A 203 -13.77 -15.59 9.98
C LEU A 203 -14.63 -15.49 11.25
N ARG A 204 -14.18 -14.76 12.27
CA ARG A 204 -14.93 -14.47 13.49
C ARG A 204 -15.92 -13.30 13.33
N GLN A 205 -15.78 -12.45 12.32
CA GLN A 205 -16.62 -11.27 12.17
C GLN A 205 -18.09 -11.62 11.87
N ASP A 206 -18.98 -10.70 12.25
CA ASP A 206 -20.41 -10.78 12.00
C ASP A 206 -20.78 -10.49 10.54
N VAL A 207 -21.96 -10.94 10.09
CA VAL A 207 -22.39 -10.76 8.68
C VAL A 207 -22.47 -9.28 8.28
N ALA A 208 -22.86 -8.41 9.22
CA ALA A 208 -22.88 -6.96 9.03
C ALA A 208 -21.52 -6.34 8.67
N PHE A 209 -20.40 -6.99 9.02
CA PHE A 209 -19.07 -6.60 8.57
C PHE A 209 -18.91 -6.81 7.07
N PHE A 210 -19.31 -7.98 6.58
CA PHE A 210 -19.18 -8.36 5.18
C PHE A 210 -20.14 -7.59 4.27
N ASP A 211 -21.30 -7.17 4.77
CA ASP A 211 -22.23 -6.31 4.02
C ASP A 211 -21.64 -4.92 3.69
N LYS A 212 -20.65 -4.46 4.47
CA LYS A 212 -19.98 -3.17 4.27
C LYS A 212 -18.71 -3.27 3.42
N ILE A 213 -18.19 -4.49 3.23
CA ILE A 213 -16.91 -4.74 2.59
C ILE A 213 -17.15 -5.23 1.17
N GLY A 214 -16.36 -4.73 0.22
CA GLY A 214 -16.50 -5.11 -1.18
C GLY A 214 -16.17 -6.58 -1.43
N ALA A 215 -16.80 -7.17 -2.45
CA ALA A 215 -16.43 -8.50 -2.93
C ALA A 215 -14.93 -8.55 -3.27
N GLY A 216 -14.22 -9.54 -2.74
CA GLY A 216 -12.77 -9.69 -2.95
C GLY A 216 -11.87 -8.78 -2.11
N GLU A 217 -12.40 -7.80 -1.38
CA GLU A 217 -11.58 -6.88 -0.58
C GLU A 217 -10.80 -7.61 0.54
N VAL A 218 -11.41 -8.61 1.17
CA VAL A 218 -10.73 -9.48 2.14
C VAL A 218 -9.56 -10.22 1.51
N ALA A 219 -9.73 -10.75 0.29
CA ALA A 219 -8.70 -11.45 -0.45
C ALA A 219 -7.55 -10.51 -0.85
N THR A 220 -7.89 -9.31 -1.30
CA THR A 220 -6.89 -8.28 -1.61
C THR A 220 -6.11 -7.84 -0.36
N ARG A 221 -6.79 -7.67 0.78
CA ARG A 221 -6.14 -7.29 2.05
C ARG A 221 -5.21 -8.39 2.55
N ILE A 222 -5.61 -9.66 2.53
CA ILE A 222 -4.75 -10.76 3.00
C ILE A 222 -3.49 -10.93 2.14
N GLU A 223 -3.55 -10.63 0.83
CA GLU A 223 -2.40 -10.73 -0.07
C GLU A 223 -1.56 -9.43 -0.10
N THR A 224 -2.18 -8.33 -0.54
CA THR A 224 -1.49 -7.08 -0.85
C THR A 224 -1.11 -6.30 0.41
N ASP A 225 -2.05 -6.10 1.33
CA ASP A 225 -1.78 -5.28 2.53
C ASP A 225 -0.81 -6.01 3.47
N THR A 226 -0.88 -7.33 3.60
CA THR A 226 0.11 -8.09 4.40
C THR A 226 1.50 -8.05 3.78
N HIS A 227 1.61 -8.10 2.45
CA HIS A 227 2.88 -7.92 1.75
C HIS A 227 3.46 -6.51 1.95
N LEU A 228 2.61 -5.47 1.97
CA LEU A 228 3.05 -4.10 2.29
C LEU A 228 3.58 -3.99 3.74
N ILE A 229 2.93 -4.66 4.70
CA ILE A 229 3.41 -4.74 6.08
C ILE A 229 4.77 -5.44 6.13
N GLN A 230 4.92 -6.58 5.45
CA GLN A 230 6.17 -7.31 5.35
C GLN A 230 7.30 -6.43 4.81
N THR A 231 7.06 -5.74 3.69
CA THR A 231 8.03 -4.82 3.08
C THR A 231 8.37 -3.65 4.01
N GLY A 232 7.39 -3.16 4.79
CA GLY A 232 7.62 -2.08 5.76
C GLY A 232 8.45 -2.48 6.98
N VAL A 233 8.55 -3.78 7.28
CA VAL A 233 9.27 -4.36 8.43
C VAL A 233 10.57 -5.08 8.01
N SER A 234 10.81 -5.24 6.70
CA SER A 234 11.93 -5.98 6.14
C SER A 234 13.25 -5.19 6.09
N GLU A 235 14.14 -5.56 5.18
CA GLU A 235 15.48 -4.98 4.98
C GLU A 235 15.45 -3.48 4.72
N LYS A 236 14.30 -2.92 4.34
CA LYS A 236 14.07 -1.48 4.15
C LYS A 236 14.40 -0.66 5.39
N VAL A 237 14.10 -1.20 6.57
CA VAL A 237 14.44 -0.56 7.86
C VAL A 237 15.95 -0.57 8.08
N GLY A 238 16.61 -1.70 7.80
CA GLY A 238 18.06 -1.82 7.88
C GLY A 238 18.78 -0.89 6.90
N THR A 239 18.33 -0.84 5.65
CA THR A 239 18.88 0.05 4.62
C THR A 239 18.70 1.53 4.97
N ALA A 240 17.53 1.92 5.52
CA ALA A 240 17.33 3.28 6.01
C ALA A 240 18.30 3.64 7.16
N ALA A 241 18.49 2.72 8.12
CA ALA A 241 19.44 2.91 9.21
C ALA A 241 20.90 2.98 8.73
N MET A 242 21.26 2.14 7.75
CA MET A 242 22.55 2.19 7.08
C MET A 242 22.79 3.58 6.47
N TYR A 243 21.84 4.13 5.71
CA TYR A 243 21.99 5.45 5.11
C TYR A 243 22.11 6.58 6.15
N ILE A 244 21.38 6.50 7.26
CA ILE A 244 21.51 7.44 8.38
C ILE A 244 22.92 7.35 8.99
N ALA A 245 23.41 6.13 9.22
CA ALA A 245 24.76 5.93 9.75
C ALA A 245 25.84 6.43 8.78
N THR A 246 25.70 6.17 7.48
CA THR A 246 26.60 6.70 6.44
C THR A 246 26.60 8.22 6.41
N PHE A 247 25.44 8.86 6.53
CA PHE A 247 25.33 10.31 6.63
C PHE A 247 26.07 10.83 7.87
N ILE A 248 25.72 10.33 9.06
CA ILE A 248 26.32 10.81 10.32
C ILE A 248 27.84 10.63 10.32
N THR A 249 28.31 9.43 9.94
CA THR A 249 29.75 9.12 9.96
C THR A 249 30.53 9.89 8.90
N GLY A 250 29.96 10.10 7.70
CA GLY A 250 30.58 10.94 6.67
C GLY A 250 30.79 12.37 7.14
N PHE A 251 29.80 12.97 7.81
CA PHE A 251 29.97 14.31 8.37
C PHE A 251 30.97 14.35 9.52
N ILE A 252 30.94 13.36 10.44
CA ILE A 252 31.92 13.27 11.53
C ILE A 252 33.35 13.21 10.98
N ILE A 253 33.59 12.34 9.98
CA ILE A 253 34.92 12.21 9.36
C ILE A 253 35.32 13.51 8.66
N ALA A 254 34.41 14.14 7.92
CA ALA A 254 34.69 15.39 7.22
C ALA A 254 35.08 16.53 8.18
N PHE A 255 34.30 16.73 9.25
CA PHE A 255 34.59 17.75 10.26
C PHE A 255 35.87 17.46 11.05
N ALA A 256 36.16 16.18 11.33
CA ALA A 256 37.39 15.76 12.00
C ALA A 256 38.64 15.98 11.14
N ARG A 257 38.53 15.89 9.80
CA ARG A 257 39.68 16.05 8.88
C ARG A 257 39.98 17.51 8.56
N GLN A 258 38.97 18.29 8.18
CA GLN A 258 39.15 19.73 7.96
C GLN A 258 37.85 20.49 8.16
N ALA A 259 37.63 21.00 9.37
CA ALA A 259 36.38 21.67 9.77
C ALA A 259 36.03 22.89 8.91
N ARG A 260 37.03 23.66 8.44
CA ARG A 260 36.80 24.86 7.60
C ARG A 260 36.18 24.50 6.24
N LEU A 261 36.71 23.48 5.57
CA LEU A 261 36.20 23.01 4.29
C LEU A 261 34.86 22.29 4.46
N ALA A 262 34.75 21.44 5.48
CA ALA A 262 33.51 20.73 5.80
C ALA A 262 32.35 21.69 6.10
N GLY A 263 32.61 22.79 6.82
CA GLY A 263 31.62 23.82 7.11
C GLY A 263 31.09 24.52 5.86
N VAL A 264 31.96 24.82 4.88
CA VAL A 264 31.54 25.40 3.59
C VAL A 264 30.70 24.40 2.79
N MET A 265 31.14 23.14 2.75
CA MET A 265 30.44 22.07 2.04
C MET A 265 29.13 21.64 2.71
N PHE A 266 28.91 21.97 3.99
CA PHE A 266 27.67 21.67 4.70
C PHE A 266 26.43 22.27 4.01
N ILE A 267 26.59 23.33 3.22
CA ILE A 267 25.50 23.96 2.44
C ILE A 267 24.79 22.98 1.48
N ILE A 268 25.44 21.90 1.09
CA ILE A 268 24.86 20.86 0.22
C ILE A 268 23.68 20.16 0.93
N VAL A 269 23.77 19.94 2.24
CA VAL A 269 22.75 19.23 3.03
C VAL A 269 21.39 19.92 3.02
N PRO A 270 21.26 21.21 3.42
CA PRO A 270 19.97 21.89 3.36
C PRO A 270 19.46 22.03 1.92
N CYS A 271 20.34 22.20 0.93
CA CYS A 271 19.94 22.24 -0.48
C CYS A 271 19.28 20.93 -0.93
N ILE A 272 19.91 19.78 -0.65
CA ILE A 272 19.36 18.46 -1.00
C ILE A 272 18.11 18.15 -0.18
N ALA A 273 18.08 18.50 1.11
CA ALA A 273 16.92 18.26 1.97
C ALA A 273 15.67 19.04 1.49
N VAL A 274 15.83 20.34 1.20
CA VAL A 274 14.75 21.19 0.67
C VAL A 274 14.28 20.67 -0.68
N LEU A 275 15.21 20.38 -1.59
CA LEU A 275 14.88 19.88 -2.91
C LEU A 275 14.19 18.50 -2.84
N GLY A 276 14.69 17.59 -2.02
CA GLY A 276 14.10 16.26 -1.81
C GLY A 276 12.68 16.33 -1.26
N GLY A 277 12.42 17.23 -0.31
CA GLY A 277 11.07 17.48 0.21
C GLY A 277 10.11 18.03 -0.84
N LEU A 278 10.56 19.04 -1.62
CA LEU A 278 9.78 19.59 -2.73
C LEU A 278 9.50 18.53 -3.80
N LEU A 279 10.51 17.78 -4.22
CA LEU A 279 10.36 16.73 -5.23
C LEU A 279 9.41 15.63 -4.75
N THR A 280 9.51 15.20 -3.50
CA THR A 280 8.62 14.17 -2.95
C THR A 280 7.17 14.63 -2.95
N THR A 281 6.90 15.88 -2.53
CA THR A 281 5.54 16.43 -2.48
C THR A 281 4.94 16.65 -3.86
N PHE A 282 5.69 17.24 -4.80
CA PHE A 282 5.21 17.47 -6.17
C PHE A 282 5.06 16.15 -6.95
N THR A 283 6.05 15.25 -6.87
CA THR A 283 6.01 13.96 -7.56
C THR A 283 4.82 13.14 -7.06
N SER A 284 4.64 13.01 -5.73
CA SER A 284 3.48 12.31 -5.17
C SER A 284 2.17 12.91 -5.67
N LYS A 285 2.03 14.25 -5.66
CA LYS A 285 0.81 14.92 -6.12
C LYS A 285 0.46 14.64 -7.59
N TYR A 286 1.44 14.70 -8.49
CA TYR A 286 1.19 14.44 -9.92
C TYR A 286 1.05 12.95 -10.22
N GLN A 287 1.79 12.10 -9.52
CA GLN A 287 1.73 10.65 -9.69
C GLN A 287 0.40 10.08 -9.18
N THR A 288 -0.11 10.55 -8.03
CA THR A 288 -1.46 10.20 -7.56
C THR A 288 -2.51 10.62 -8.59
N ARG A 289 -2.47 11.86 -9.08
CA ARG A 289 -3.42 12.31 -10.13
C ARG A 289 -3.32 11.49 -11.42
N SER A 290 -2.13 11.04 -11.78
CA SER A 290 -1.93 10.17 -12.94
C SER A 290 -2.58 8.82 -12.69
N LEU A 291 -2.42 8.25 -11.49
CA LEU A 291 -3.05 7.00 -11.09
C LEU A 291 -4.58 7.12 -11.01
N ASP A 292 -5.11 8.25 -10.54
CA ASP A 292 -6.56 8.50 -10.50
C ASP A 292 -7.17 8.48 -11.91
N ASN A 293 -6.50 9.10 -12.90
CA ASN A 293 -6.96 9.09 -14.29
C ASN A 293 -6.84 7.69 -14.93
N ILE A 294 -5.82 6.90 -14.56
CA ILE A 294 -5.68 5.51 -15.00
C ILE A 294 -6.77 4.62 -14.37
N ALA A 295 -7.13 4.87 -13.11
CA ALA A 295 -8.24 4.17 -12.47
C ALA A 295 -9.57 4.51 -13.14
N ALA A 296 -9.81 5.77 -13.50
CA ALA A 296 -11.01 6.18 -14.24
C ALA A 296 -11.11 5.48 -15.61
N SER A 297 -10.01 5.36 -16.36
CA SER A 297 -10.00 4.60 -17.62
C SER A 297 -10.18 3.10 -17.39
N GLY A 298 -9.61 2.55 -16.32
CA GLY A 298 -9.81 1.17 -15.89
C GLY A 298 -11.29 0.85 -15.63
N ASN A 299 -11.98 1.70 -14.87
CA ASN A 299 -13.40 1.55 -14.58
C ASN A 299 -14.25 1.58 -15.86
N LEU A 300 -13.94 2.49 -16.80
CA LEU A 300 -14.62 2.54 -18.10
C LEU A 300 -14.39 1.26 -18.90
N ALA A 301 -13.16 0.73 -18.91
CA ALA A 301 -12.86 -0.52 -19.60
C ALA A 301 -13.61 -1.70 -18.98
N GLU A 302 -13.69 -1.75 -17.65
CA GLU A 302 -14.45 -2.77 -16.92
C GLU A 302 -15.96 -2.71 -17.22
N GLU A 303 -16.54 -1.51 -17.25
CA GLU A 303 -17.95 -1.30 -17.64
C GLU A 303 -18.22 -1.79 -19.08
N VAL A 304 -17.32 -1.49 -20.01
CA VAL A 304 -17.45 -1.90 -21.42
C VAL A 304 -17.28 -3.41 -21.59
N ILE A 305 -16.31 -4.01 -20.91
CA ILE A 305 -16.05 -5.46 -21.01
C ILE A 305 -17.17 -6.26 -20.33
N SER A 306 -17.66 -5.82 -19.18
CA SER A 306 -18.80 -6.46 -18.51
C SER A 306 -20.09 -6.38 -19.34
N THR A 307 -20.26 -5.31 -20.13
CA THR A 307 -21.40 -5.11 -21.03
C THR A 307 -21.10 -5.44 -22.50
N ILE A 308 -20.10 -6.30 -22.77
CA ILE A 308 -19.60 -6.55 -24.13
C ILE A 308 -20.68 -7.02 -25.11
N ARG A 309 -21.67 -7.79 -24.65
CA ARG A 309 -22.80 -8.24 -25.48
C ARG A 309 -23.65 -7.06 -25.96
N THR A 310 -23.89 -6.10 -25.08
CA THR A 310 -24.60 -4.86 -25.38
C THR A 310 -23.80 -3.99 -26.35
N ALA A 311 -22.51 -3.77 -26.08
CA ALA A 311 -21.64 -3.01 -26.97
C ALA A 311 -21.55 -3.63 -28.38
N LYS A 312 -21.55 -4.96 -28.49
CA LYS A 312 -21.62 -5.69 -29.76
C LYS A 312 -22.96 -5.54 -30.46
N ALA A 313 -24.08 -5.64 -29.72
CA ALA A 313 -25.42 -5.50 -30.26
C ALA A 313 -25.69 -4.09 -30.85
N PHE A 314 -25.16 -3.05 -30.21
CA PHE A 314 -25.32 -1.66 -30.67
C PHE A 314 -24.21 -1.17 -31.62
N GLY A 315 -23.18 -1.98 -31.89
CA GLY A 315 -22.06 -1.59 -32.76
C GLY A 315 -21.24 -0.39 -32.24
N SER A 316 -21.22 -0.15 -30.92
CA SER A 316 -20.68 1.07 -30.31
C SER A 316 -19.17 1.04 -30.05
N GLN A 317 -18.41 0.13 -30.67
CA GLN A 317 -17.00 -0.09 -30.31
C GLN A 317 -16.12 1.15 -30.56
N LEU A 318 -16.34 1.87 -31.66
CA LEU A 318 -15.61 3.10 -31.98
C LEU A 318 -15.89 4.22 -30.98
N LEU A 319 -17.16 4.40 -30.58
CA LEU A 319 -17.54 5.41 -29.59
C LEU A 319 -16.89 5.12 -28.23
N LEU A 320 -16.95 3.87 -27.78
CA LEU A 320 -16.37 3.43 -26.50
C LEU A 320 -14.83 3.53 -26.52
N GLY A 321 -14.20 3.21 -27.67
CA GLY A 321 -12.78 3.42 -27.87
C GLY A 321 -12.37 4.89 -27.76
N ASN A 322 -13.13 5.80 -28.37
CA ASN A 322 -12.88 7.24 -28.28
C ASN A 322 -13.03 7.78 -26.85
N LEU A 323 -14.00 7.27 -26.08
CA LEU A 323 -14.17 7.63 -24.66
C LEU A 323 -12.97 7.18 -23.82
N TYR A 324 -12.46 5.98 -24.08
CA TYR A 324 -11.26 5.47 -23.43
C TYR A 324 -10.02 6.31 -23.78
N ASP A 325 -9.88 6.70 -25.05
CA ASP A 325 -8.80 7.59 -25.51
C ASP A 325 -8.83 8.97 -24.83
N GLU A 326 -10.02 9.52 -24.55
CA GLU A 326 -10.13 10.81 -23.84
C GLU A 326 -9.55 10.73 -22.42
N GLU A 327 -9.85 9.64 -21.69
CA GLU A 327 -9.30 9.40 -20.35
C GLU A 327 -7.79 9.12 -20.39
N LEU A 328 -7.33 8.36 -21.39
CA LEU A 328 -5.89 8.16 -21.62
C LEU A 328 -5.17 9.46 -21.94
N HIS A 329 -5.78 10.40 -22.66
CA HIS A 329 -5.18 11.71 -22.92
C HIS A 329 -4.99 12.53 -21.63
N LYS A 330 -5.94 12.45 -20.69
CA LYS A 330 -5.83 13.08 -19.36
C LYS A 330 -4.72 12.43 -18.53
N ALA A 331 -4.67 11.09 -18.52
CA ALA A 331 -3.61 10.33 -17.88
C ALA A 331 -2.24 10.67 -18.47
N ARG A 332 -2.11 10.72 -19.79
CA ARG A 332 -0.87 11.09 -20.50
C ARG A 332 -0.40 12.49 -20.13
N LYS A 333 -1.30 13.49 -20.11
CA LYS A 333 -0.95 14.87 -19.74
C LYS A 333 -0.46 15.01 -18.30
N THR A 334 -1.07 14.27 -17.38
CA THR A 334 -0.66 14.26 -15.96
C THR A 334 0.63 13.47 -15.75
N GLY A 335 0.78 12.34 -16.42
CA GLY A 335 2.00 11.54 -16.47
C GLY A 335 3.20 12.32 -17.00
N TYR A 336 3.04 13.08 -18.11
CA TYR A 336 4.11 13.96 -18.59
C TYR A 336 4.52 14.99 -17.55
N ARG A 337 3.57 15.62 -16.85
CA ARG A 337 3.90 16.57 -15.77
C ARG A 337 4.66 15.90 -14.63
N ALA A 338 4.27 14.68 -14.24
CA ALA A 338 4.99 13.92 -13.23
C ALA A 338 6.43 13.59 -13.68
N ALA A 339 6.58 13.10 -14.91
CA ALA A 339 7.88 12.81 -15.50
C ALA A 339 8.77 14.05 -15.60
N SER A 340 8.23 15.19 -16.04
CA SER A 340 8.97 16.46 -16.10
C SER A 340 9.42 16.96 -14.73
N VAL A 341 8.58 16.84 -13.69
CA VAL A 341 8.96 17.20 -12.32
C VAL A 341 10.10 16.32 -11.81
N ASN A 342 10.03 15.01 -12.06
CA ASN A 342 11.08 14.08 -11.66
C ASN A 342 12.39 14.34 -12.42
N ALA A 343 12.32 14.54 -13.74
CA ALA A 343 13.48 14.86 -14.58
C ALA A 343 14.14 16.19 -14.17
N LEU A 344 13.35 17.24 -13.93
CA LEU A 344 13.86 18.52 -13.44
C LEU A 344 14.49 18.35 -12.05
N GLY A 345 13.86 17.58 -11.18
CA GLY A 345 14.39 17.26 -9.86
C GLY A 345 15.76 16.61 -9.90
N LEU A 346 15.89 15.54 -10.69
CA LEU A 346 17.17 14.85 -10.88
C LEU A 346 18.23 15.79 -11.46
N THR A 347 17.86 16.63 -12.42
CA THR A 347 18.76 17.62 -13.02
C THR A 347 19.29 18.62 -11.98
N VAL A 348 18.40 19.15 -11.12
CA VAL A 348 18.79 20.10 -10.06
C VAL A 348 19.67 19.41 -9.00
N VAL A 349 19.40 18.15 -8.65
CA VAL A 349 20.27 17.38 -7.74
C VAL A 349 21.69 17.27 -8.31
N PHE A 350 21.83 16.85 -9.57
CA PHE A 350 23.16 16.74 -10.21
C PHE A 350 23.85 18.10 -10.36
N PHE A 351 23.10 19.15 -10.67
CA PHE A 351 23.65 20.51 -10.72
C PHE A 351 24.24 20.94 -9.37
N ILE A 352 23.52 20.71 -8.26
CA ILE A 352 24.02 20.99 -6.90
C ILE A 352 25.30 20.20 -6.61
N ILE A 353 25.36 18.93 -7.03
CA ILE A 353 26.55 18.08 -6.85
C ILE A 353 27.74 18.67 -7.62
N TYR A 354 27.58 19.04 -8.88
CA TYR A 354 28.70 19.62 -9.65
C TYR A 354 29.13 20.99 -9.14
N CYS A 355 28.19 21.84 -8.71
CA CYS A 355 28.52 23.09 -8.02
C CYS A 355 29.28 22.83 -6.73
N SER A 356 28.95 21.76 -6.00
CA SER A 356 29.66 21.39 -4.79
C SER A 356 31.10 20.93 -5.05
N TYR A 357 31.36 20.24 -6.16
CA TYR A 357 32.72 19.89 -6.58
C TYR A 357 33.52 21.16 -6.88
N ALA A 358 32.94 22.07 -7.66
CA ALA A 358 33.59 23.34 -7.99
C ALA A 358 33.92 24.15 -6.74
N LEU A 359 32.98 24.24 -5.79
CA LEU A 359 33.20 24.93 -4.51
C LEU A 359 34.28 24.25 -3.65
N ALA A 360 34.23 22.93 -3.54
CA ALA A 360 35.19 22.16 -2.75
C ALA A 360 36.61 22.28 -3.31
N PHE A 361 36.79 22.24 -4.63
CA PHE A 361 38.09 22.43 -5.25
C PHE A 361 38.57 23.88 -5.20
N ALA A 362 37.72 24.87 -5.48
CA ALA A 362 38.11 26.28 -5.44
C ALA A 362 38.55 26.71 -4.03
N TRP A 363 37.78 26.34 -3.02
CA TRP A 363 38.12 26.62 -1.63
C TRP A 363 39.26 25.72 -1.14
N GLY A 364 39.27 24.44 -1.51
CA GLY A 364 40.31 23.47 -1.18
C GLY A 364 41.69 23.93 -1.66
N VAL A 365 41.83 24.35 -2.92
CA VAL A 365 43.09 24.88 -3.47
C VAL A 365 43.54 26.12 -2.67
N THR A 366 42.62 27.00 -2.31
CA THR A 366 42.94 28.18 -1.49
C THR A 366 43.51 27.78 -0.11
N LEU A 367 43.03 26.69 0.49
CA LEU A 367 43.56 26.16 1.75
C LEU A 367 44.94 25.52 1.58
N ILE A 368 45.19 24.82 0.47
CA ILE A 368 46.52 24.27 0.15
C ILE A 368 47.53 25.41 0.00
N LEU A 369 47.18 26.46 -0.76
CA LEU A 369 48.07 27.61 -0.99
C LEU A 369 48.41 28.38 0.29
N LYS A 370 47.52 28.33 1.30
CA LYS A 370 47.77 28.90 2.64
C LYS A 370 48.57 27.98 3.57
N GLY A 371 48.87 26.75 3.14
CA GLY A 371 49.52 25.73 3.97
C GLY A 371 48.63 25.18 5.09
N GLU A 372 47.31 25.37 5.00
CA GLU A 372 46.35 24.99 6.05
C GLU A 372 45.71 23.61 5.82
N ALA A 373 45.90 23.02 4.63
CA ALA A 373 45.39 21.69 4.29
C ALA A 373 46.29 20.97 3.27
N ASP A 374 46.25 19.65 3.31
CA ASP A 374 46.82 18.78 2.27
C ASP A 374 45.77 18.34 1.24
N SER A 375 46.25 18.04 0.03
CA SER A 375 45.51 17.41 -1.08
C SER A 375 44.68 16.20 -0.63
N GLY A 376 45.25 15.33 0.21
CA GLY A 376 44.58 14.16 0.75
C GLY A 376 43.44 14.48 1.72
N GLN A 377 43.56 15.55 2.51
CA GLN A 377 42.49 16.00 3.40
C GLN A 377 41.30 16.52 2.60
N ILE A 378 41.53 17.25 1.52
CA ILE A 378 40.47 17.81 0.66
C ILE A 378 39.68 16.70 -0.02
N VAL A 379 40.37 15.72 -0.62
CA VAL A 379 39.70 14.58 -1.27
C VAL A 379 38.89 13.76 -0.26
N SER A 380 39.45 13.53 0.94
CA SER A 380 38.75 12.80 2.01
C SER A 380 37.48 13.51 2.47
N VAL A 381 37.54 14.83 2.71
CA VAL A 381 36.39 15.65 3.10
C VAL A 381 35.33 15.68 2.00
N LEU A 382 35.76 15.88 0.75
CA LEU A 382 34.88 15.89 -0.42
C LEU A 382 34.10 14.57 -0.53
N MET A 383 34.81 13.44 -0.58
CA MET A 383 34.20 12.11 -0.72
C MET A 383 33.28 11.77 0.46
N SER A 384 33.71 12.04 1.70
CA SER A 384 32.90 11.81 2.91
C SER A 384 31.55 12.54 2.87
N ILE A 385 31.56 13.83 2.53
CA ILE A 385 30.34 14.65 2.51
C ILE A 385 29.41 14.21 1.39
N LEU A 386 29.94 13.87 0.21
CA LEU A 386 29.14 13.42 -0.92
C LEU A 386 28.48 12.08 -0.67
N ILE A 387 29.24 11.11 -0.15
CA ILE A 387 28.73 9.78 0.21
C ILE A 387 27.61 9.94 1.26
N GLY A 388 27.82 10.79 2.27
CA GLY A 388 26.80 11.08 3.28
C GLY A 388 25.56 11.76 2.68
N ALA A 389 25.75 12.81 1.88
CA ALA A 389 24.66 13.56 1.24
C ALA A 389 23.84 12.70 0.27
N PHE A 390 24.50 11.83 -0.50
CA PHE A 390 23.83 10.91 -1.43
C PHE A 390 23.03 9.84 -0.68
N SER A 391 23.57 9.34 0.44
CA SER A 391 22.86 8.39 1.31
C SER A 391 21.55 8.97 1.82
N LEU A 392 21.53 10.25 2.19
CA LEU A 392 20.30 10.93 2.61
C LEU A 392 19.25 11.01 1.49
N ALA A 393 19.67 11.22 0.24
CA ALA A 393 18.76 11.22 -0.90
C ALA A 393 18.20 9.81 -1.22
N MET A 394 19.04 8.78 -1.13
CA MET A 394 18.67 7.38 -1.38
C MET A 394 17.81 6.77 -0.26
N MET A 395 17.74 7.40 0.92
CA MET A 395 16.88 6.98 2.02
C MET A 395 15.38 7.17 1.74
N ASN A 396 15.00 8.11 0.86
CA ASN A 396 13.60 8.50 0.69
C ASN A 396 12.66 7.37 0.20
N PRO A 397 13.02 6.55 -0.82
CA PRO A 397 12.21 5.40 -1.22
C PRO A 397 12.01 4.37 -0.10
N GLU A 398 13.03 4.17 0.74
CA GLU A 398 13.00 3.23 1.86
C GLU A 398 12.01 3.70 2.94
N LEU A 399 12.01 5.00 3.25
CA LEU A 399 11.01 5.60 4.15
C LEU A 399 9.59 5.53 3.58
N GLN A 400 9.42 5.66 2.26
CA GLN A 400 8.11 5.50 1.62
C GLN A 400 7.58 4.07 1.75
N ALA A 401 8.45 3.06 1.62
CA ALA A 401 8.07 1.65 1.80
C ALA A 401 7.57 1.40 3.25
N ILE A 402 8.31 1.91 4.25
CA ILE A 402 7.90 1.86 5.66
C ILE A 402 6.56 2.58 5.86
N GLY A 403 6.38 3.76 5.24
CA GLY A 403 5.14 4.53 5.28
C GLY A 403 3.93 3.77 4.72
N LYS A 404 4.09 3.09 3.58
CA LYS A 404 3.05 2.23 3.00
C LYS A 404 2.69 1.07 3.91
N GLY A 405 3.71 0.42 4.51
CA GLY A 405 3.50 -0.64 5.50
C GLY A 405 2.69 -0.18 6.71
N ARG A 406 2.94 1.05 7.21
CA ARG A 406 2.15 1.64 8.31
C ARG A 406 0.68 1.88 7.95
N GLY A 407 0.41 2.27 6.70
CA GLY A 407 -0.95 2.44 6.20
C GLY A 407 -1.71 1.13 6.08
N ALA A 408 -1.06 0.09 5.56
CA ALA A 408 -1.63 -1.26 5.46
C ALA A 408 -1.85 -1.89 6.84
N ALA A 409 -0.89 -1.74 7.76
CA ALA A 409 -0.98 -2.22 9.14
C ALA A 409 -2.20 -1.65 9.87
N ALA A 410 -2.53 -0.37 9.67
CA ALA A 410 -3.69 0.25 10.32
C ALA A 410 -5.00 -0.51 10.02
N LYS A 411 -5.25 -0.84 8.74
CA LYS A 411 -6.47 -1.55 8.32
C LYS A 411 -6.52 -3.00 8.80
N ILE A 412 -5.38 -3.70 8.70
CA ILE A 412 -5.27 -5.10 9.10
C ILE A 412 -5.43 -5.22 10.62
N TYR A 413 -4.75 -4.36 11.39
CA TYR A 413 -4.80 -4.40 12.86
C TYR A 413 -6.16 -3.98 13.39
N GLU A 414 -6.83 -3.01 12.77
CA GLU A 414 -8.21 -2.67 13.09
C GLU A 414 -9.14 -3.90 12.95
N THR A 415 -8.98 -4.69 11.89
CA THR A 415 -9.77 -5.91 11.70
C THR A 415 -9.41 -6.99 12.74
N ILE A 416 -8.13 -7.16 13.06
CA ILE A 416 -7.66 -8.12 14.05
C ILE A 416 -8.16 -7.78 15.45
N GLU A 417 -8.22 -6.49 15.79
CA GLU A 417 -8.60 -6.00 17.11
C GLU A 417 -10.12 -5.80 17.25
N ARG A 418 -10.86 -5.79 16.14
CA ARG A 418 -12.32 -5.69 16.15
C ARG A 418 -12.94 -6.95 16.77
N VAL A 419 -13.58 -6.76 17.92
CA VAL A 419 -14.49 -7.75 18.50
C VAL A 419 -15.87 -7.56 17.84
N PRO A 420 -16.45 -8.60 17.21
CA PRO A 420 -17.77 -8.51 16.58
C PRO A 420 -18.86 -8.34 17.64
N PHE A 421 -19.97 -7.69 17.26
CA PHE A 421 -21.11 -7.55 18.15
C PHE A 421 -21.80 -8.90 18.41
N ILE A 422 -21.89 -9.73 17.37
CA ILE A 422 -22.36 -11.11 17.45
C ILE A 422 -21.13 -12.01 17.28
N ASP A 423 -20.59 -12.50 18.39
CA ASP A 423 -19.38 -13.31 18.40
C ASP A 423 -19.69 -14.81 18.34
N SER A 424 -19.51 -15.40 17.16
CA SER A 424 -19.72 -16.84 16.96
C SER A 424 -18.64 -17.72 17.60
N ALA A 425 -17.48 -17.15 17.94
CA ALA A 425 -16.38 -17.86 18.58
C ALA A 425 -16.46 -17.81 20.11
N SER A 426 -17.39 -17.04 20.68
CA SER A 426 -17.61 -16.97 22.12
C SER A 426 -18.34 -18.21 22.64
N ASP A 427 -17.91 -18.70 23.80
CA ASP A 427 -18.60 -19.76 24.55
C ASP A 427 -19.69 -19.22 25.48
N GLU A 428 -19.85 -17.90 25.56
CA GLU A 428 -20.84 -17.22 26.40
C GLU A 428 -22.28 -17.43 25.90
N GLY A 429 -23.23 -17.27 26.81
CA GLY A 429 -24.65 -17.43 26.55
C GLY A 429 -25.22 -18.77 27.02
N LEU A 430 -26.54 -18.84 27.09
CA LEU A 430 -27.29 -20.01 27.50
C LEU A 430 -27.17 -21.11 26.46
N LYS A 431 -26.99 -22.36 26.95
CA LYS A 431 -27.02 -23.59 26.15
C LYS A 431 -28.14 -24.49 26.71
N PRO A 432 -29.42 -24.23 26.38
CA PRO A 432 -30.54 -25.05 26.85
C PRO A 432 -30.32 -26.54 26.59
N ALA A 433 -30.67 -27.39 27.56
CA ALA A 433 -30.54 -28.84 27.41
C ALA A 433 -31.55 -29.43 26.40
N THR A 434 -32.71 -28.78 26.26
CA THR A 434 -33.81 -29.20 25.40
C THR A 434 -34.25 -28.05 24.51
N VAL A 435 -34.66 -28.38 23.27
CA VAL A 435 -35.24 -27.44 22.31
C VAL A 435 -36.59 -27.97 21.88
N ASP A 436 -37.64 -27.23 22.20
CA ASP A 436 -39.02 -27.52 21.82
C ASP A 436 -39.30 -26.98 20.40
N GLY A 437 -38.65 -25.86 20.02
CA GLY A 437 -38.69 -25.30 18.67
C GLY A 437 -39.80 -24.28 18.43
N ASN A 438 -40.28 -23.61 19.48
CA ASN A 438 -41.23 -22.50 19.36
C ASN A 438 -40.49 -21.17 19.17
N ILE A 439 -40.69 -20.50 18.05
CA ILE A 439 -40.04 -19.22 17.72
C ILE A 439 -41.06 -18.09 17.80
N SER A 440 -40.72 -16.97 18.44
CA SER A 440 -41.60 -15.81 18.51
C SER A 440 -40.86 -14.49 18.27
N PHE A 441 -41.48 -13.62 17.49
CA PHE A 441 -41.10 -12.21 17.33
C PHE A 441 -42.03 -11.34 18.17
N THR A 442 -41.48 -10.38 18.89
CA THR A 442 -42.26 -9.40 19.67
C THR A 442 -41.80 -8.00 19.31
N ASP A 443 -42.67 -7.27 18.60
CA ASP A 443 -42.49 -5.89 18.15
C ASP A 443 -41.12 -5.62 17.52
N ALA A 444 -40.65 -6.57 16.70
CA ALA A 444 -39.33 -6.52 16.12
C ALA A 444 -39.22 -5.42 15.06
N ASN A 445 -38.25 -4.52 15.25
CA ASN A 445 -37.87 -3.48 14.31
C ASN A 445 -36.45 -3.71 13.80
N PHE A 446 -36.24 -3.59 12.49
CA PHE A 446 -34.94 -3.88 11.89
C PHE A 446 -34.67 -3.07 10.62
N ALA A 447 -33.41 -2.62 10.48
CA ALA A 447 -32.82 -2.07 9.27
C ALA A 447 -31.42 -2.68 9.10
N TYR A 448 -31.02 -2.96 7.85
CA TYR A 448 -29.69 -3.51 7.58
C TYR A 448 -28.62 -2.45 7.88
N PRO A 449 -27.50 -2.80 8.54
CA PRO A 449 -26.43 -1.83 8.87
C PRO A 449 -25.78 -1.15 7.66
N ALA A 450 -25.89 -1.75 6.47
CA ALA A 450 -25.41 -1.15 5.22
C ALA A 450 -26.37 -0.08 4.65
N ARG A 451 -27.64 -0.04 5.09
CA ARG A 451 -28.70 0.90 4.69
C ARG A 451 -29.61 1.25 5.88
N PRO A 452 -29.07 1.91 6.92
CA PRO A 452 -29.81 2.20 8.15
C PRO A 452 -31.07 3.05 7.94
N GLU A 453 -31.12 3.84 6.88
CA GLU A 453 -32.25 4.68 6.48
C GLU A 453 -33.47 3.89 5.99
N VAL A 454 -33.28 2.63 5.55
CA VAL A 454 -34.36 1.79 5.04
C VAL A 454 -34.75 0.75 6.09
N GLN A 455 -35.81 1.05 6.83
CA GLN A 455 -36.39 0.12 7.79
C GLN A 455 -37.17 -1.00 7.08
N VAL A 456 -36.72 -2.24 7.25
CA VAL A 456 -37.28 -3.44 6.61
C VAL A 456 -38.40 -4.06 7.46
N MET A 457 -38.23 -4.13 8.78
CA MET A 457 -39.28 -4.59 9.70
C MET A 457 -39.75 -3.46 10.61
N LYS A 458 -41.07 -3.33 10.74
CA LYS A 458 -41.76 -2.31 11.52
C LYS A 458 -42.75 -2.99 12.47
N ASN A 459 -42.43 -3.02 13.77
CA ASN A 459 -43.22 -3.65 14.83
C ASN A 459 -43.75 -5.06 14.45
N PHE A 460 -42.85 -5.91 13.94
CA PHE A 460 -43.24 -7.25 13.48
C PHE A 460 -43.44 -8.19 14.68
N THR A 461 -44.64 -8.76 14.79
CA THR A 461 -45.01 -9.73 15.82
C THR A 461 -45.59 -10.97 15.15
N ALA A 462 -44.98 -12.13 15.42
CA ALA A 462 -45.37 -13.41 14.84
C ALA A 462 -44.94 -14.55 15.76
N THR A 463 -45.67 -15.67 15.73
CA THR A 463 -45.31 -16.89 16.47
C THR A 463 -45.31 -18.08 15.50
N PHE A 464 -44.27 -18.89 15.58
CA PHE A 464 -44.02 -20.08 14.77
C PHE A 464 -44.04 -21.28 15.72
N PRO A 465 -45.19 -21.97 15.83
CA PRO A 465 -45.37 -23.04 16.81
C PRO A 465 -44.59 -24.30 16.46
N LYS A 466 -44.16 -25.03 17.48
CA LYS A 466 -43.37 -26.25 17.32
C LYS A 466 -44.09 -27.32 16.49
N GLY A 467 -43.33 -28.02 15.65
CA GLY A 467 -43.80 -29.14 14.83
C GLY A 467 -44.74 -28.75 13.69
N GLN A 468 -44.96 -27.46 13.42
CA GLN A 468 -45.80 -27.01 12.32
C GLN A 468 -44.97 -26.44 11.16
N LEU A 469 -45.44 -26.71 9.93
CA LEU A 469 -44.94 -26.05 8.74
C LEU A 469 -45.59 -24.67 8.63
N THR A 470 -44.82 -23.62 8.85
CA THR A 470 -45.29 -22.23 8.71
C THR A 470 -44.75 -21.61 7.44
N ALA A 471 -45.62 -21.07 6.59
CA ALA A 471 -45.25 -20.37 5.37
C ALA A 471 -45.36 -18.85 5.56
N LEU A 472 -44.30 -18.12 5.23
CA LEU A 472 -44.29 -16.66 5.24
C LEU A 472 -44.39 -16.13 3.80
N VAL A 473 -45.53 -15.52 3.45
CA VAL A 473 -45.81 -15.01 2.10
C VAL A 473 -45.94 -13.48 2.11
N GLY A 474 -45.56 -12.84 1.00
CA GLY A 474 -45.62 -11.38 0.87
C GLY A 474 -44.85 -10.85 -0.34
N ALA A 475 -45.09 -9.59 -0.69
CA ALA A 475 -44.39 -8.91 -1.78
C ALA A 475 -42.86 -8.88 -1.60
N SER A 476 -42.11 -8.66 -2.67
CA SER A 476 -40.65 -8.47 -2.55
C SER A 476 -40.33 -7.34 -1.57
N GLY A 477 -39.29 -7.50 -0.75
CA GLY A 477 -38.92 -6.52 0.28
C GLY A 477 -39.77 -6.54 1.56
N SER A 478 -40.77 -7.41 1.69
CA SER A 478 -41.62 -7.49 2.89
C SER A 478 -40.94 -8.08 4.14
N GLY A 479 -39.62 -8.26 4.14
CA GLY A 479 -38.86 -8.77 5.28
C GLY A 479 -38.80 -10.30 5.44
N LYS A 480 -39.27 -11.10 4.46
CA LYS A 480 -39.30 -12.58 4.56
C LYS A 480 -37.95 -13.21 4.85
N SER A 481 -36.96 -12.95 3.99
CA SER A 481 -35.60 -13.45 4.19
C SER A 481 -34.94 -12.83 5.43
N THR A 482 -35.29 -11.59 5.76
CA THR A 482 -34.83 -10.92 6.97
C THR A 482 -35.32 -11.64 8.24
N SER A 483 -36.54 -12.21 8.25
CA SER A 483 -37.01 -13.04 9.38
C SER A 483 -36.11 -14.24 9.60
N ILE A 484 -35.68 -14.90 8.52
CA ILE A 484 -34.72 -16.02 8.60
C ILE A 484 -33.38 -15.52 9.14
N SER A 485 -32.85 -14.41 8.61
CA SER A 485 -31.57 -13.83 9.07
C SER A 485 -31.57 -13.43 10.55
N LEU A 486 -32.71 -12.99 11.10
CA LEU A 486 -32.86 -12.69 12.53
C LEU A 486 -32.98 -13.95 13.39
N ILE A 487 -33.63 -15.00 12.89
CA ILE A 487 -33.71 -16.31 13.58
C ILE A 487 -32.33 -16.97 13.66
N GLU A 488 -31.54 -16.90 12.58
CA GLU A 488 -30.14 -17.36 12.51
C GLU A 488 -29.18 -16.46 13.32
N ARG A 489 -29.70 -15.34 13.84
CA ARG A 489 -28.95 -14.30 14.53
C ARG A 489 -27.72 -13.86 13.72
N PHE A 490 -27.90 -13.67 12.41
CA PHE A 490 -26.91 -12.97 11.58
C PHE A 490 -26.92 -11.47 11.86
N TYR A 491 -28.06 -10.97 12.32
CA TYR A 491 -28.26 -9.62 12.82
C TYR A 491 -29.13 -9.67 14.08
N ASP A 492 -29.01 -8.64 14.90
CA ASP A 492 -29.93 -8.41 16.01
C ASP A 492 -30.97 -7.34 15.62
N PRO A 493 -32.21 -7.43 16.13
CA PRO A 493 -33.21 -6.38 15.93
C PRO A 493 -32.77 -5.08 16.64
N LEU A 494 -33.14 -3.95 16.04
CA LEU A 494 -32.91 -2.61 16.60
C LEU A 494 -33.73 -2.38 17.88
N SER A 495 -34.98 -2.84 17.86
CA SER A 495 -35.87 -2.89 19.02
C SER A 495 -36.83 -4.07 18.91
N GLY A 496 -37.48 -4.43 20.02
CA GLY A 496 -38.22 -5.68 20.14
C GLY A 496 -37.30 -6.86 20.45
N SER A 497 -37.82 -8.08 20.32
CA SER A 497 -37.08 -9.32 20.61
C SER A 497 -37.46 -10.45 19.66
N VAL A 498 -36.52 -11.37 19.46
CA VAL A 498 -36.74 -12.67 18.82
C VAL A 498 -36.39 -13.73 19.86
N LYS A 499 -37.27 -14.70 20.06
CA LYS A 499 -37.14 -15.69 21.13
C LYS A 499 -37.24 -17.11 20.59
N LEU A 500 -36.47 -18.02 21.18
CA LEU A 500 -36.56 -19.47 21.03
C LEU A 500 -36.98 -20.07 22.38
N ASP A 501 -38.14 -20.74 22.40
CA ASP A 501 -38.72 -21.37 23.59
C ASP A 501 -38.82 -20.40 24.79
N GLY A 502 -39.11 -19.12 24.50
CA GLY A 502 -39.26 -18.05 25.49
C GLY A 502 -37.96 -17.33 25.87
N ASN A 503 -36.79 -17.86 25.51
CA ASN A 503 -35.48 -17.23 25.73
C ASN A 503 -35.14 -16.28 24.58
N ASP A 504 -34.67 -15.06 24.88
CA ASP A 504 -34.20 -14.15 23.84
C ASP A 504 -32.97 -14.73 23.14
N LEU A 505 -32.95 -14.67 21.80
CA LEU A 505 -31.82 -15.14 21.01
C LEU A 505 -30.51 -14.42 21.40
N LYS A 506 -30.59 -13.20 21.94
CA LYS A 506 -29.44 -12.44 22.43
C LYS A 506 -28.70 -13.13 23.58
N ASP A 507 -29.44 -13.83 24.43
CA ASP A 507 -28.92 -14.48 25.64
C ASP A 507 -28.43 -15.91 25.35
N ILE A 508 -28.76 -16.48 24.19
CA ILE A 508 -28.37 -17.84 23.78
C ILE A 508 -26.98 -17.82 23.12
N ASN A 509 -26.18 -18.86 23.36
CA ASN A 509 -24.91 -19.03 22.69
C ASN A 509 -25.12 -19.22 21.16
N VAL A 510 -24.43 -18.41 20.35
CA VAL A 510 -24.63 -18.36 18.88
C VAL A 510 -24.27 -19.69 18.20
N LYS A 511 -23.15 -20.32 18.63
CA LYS A 511 -22.71 -21.60 18.06
C LYS A 511 -23.73 -22.70 18.37
N TRP A 512 -24.22 -22.76 19.61
CA TRP A 512 -25.27 -23.70 19.99
C TRP A 512 -26.58 -23.43 19.24
N LEU A 513 -27.01 -22.17 19.11
CA LEU A 513 -28.24 -21.80 18.39
C LEU A 513 -28.22 -22.33 16.95
N ARG A 514 -27.15 -22.04 16.22
CA ARG A 514 -27.01 -22.45 14.81
C ARG A 514 -26.84 -23.97 14.65
N SER A 515 -26.30 -24.67 15.65
CA SER A 515 -26.25 -26.16 15.63
C SER A 515 -27.64 -26.82 15.70
N LYS A 516 -28.68 -26.06 16.08
CA LYS A 516 -30.06 -26.53 16.19
C LYS A 516 -30.96 -26.08 15.03
N ILE A 517 -30.42 -25.31 14.07
CA ILE A 517 -31.17 -24.79 12.93
C ILE A 517 -30.56 -25.33 11.64
N GLY A 518 -31.41 -25.90 10.77
CA GLY A 518 -31.04 -26.27 9.41
C GLY A 518 -31.47 -25.19 8.44
N LEU A 519 -30.50 -24.57 7.75
CA LEU A 519 -30.75 -23.54 6.75
C LEU A 519 -30.54 -24.08 5.34
N VAL A 520 -31.54 -23.91 4.46
CA VAL A 520 -31.42 -24.17 3.02
C VAL A 520 -31.52 -22.83 2.29
N GLY A 521 -30.40 -22.40 1.72
CA GLY A 521 -30.32 -21.16 0.94
C GLY A 521 -31.07 -21.25 -0.40
N GLN A 522 -31.41 -20.09 -0.96
CA GLN A 522 -32.05 -20.01 -2.28
C GLN A 522 -31.12 -20.54 -3.40
N GLU A 523 -29.83 -20.23 -3.30
CA GLU A 523 -28.78 -20.78 -4.16
C GLU A 523 -27.89 -21.71 -3.31
N PRO A 524 -27.84 -23.01 -3.59
CA PRO A 524 -26.99 -23.93 -2.84
C PRO A 524 -25.52 -23.67 -3.17
N ILE A 525 -24.71 -23.52 -2.13
CA ILE A 525 -23.25 -23.33 -2.25
C ILE A 525 -22.57 -24.61 -1.77
N LEU A 526 -21.72 -25.19 -2.63
CA LEU A 526 -20.87 -26.32 -2.28
C LEU A 526 -19.42 -25.86 -2.23
N PHE A 527 -18.68 -26.35 -1.24
CA PHE A 527 -17.23 -26.18 -1.19
C PHE A 527 -16.58 -27.05 -2.26
N ASN A 528 -15.41 -26.62 -2.74
CA ASN A 528 -14.59 -27.38 -3.69
C ASN A 528 -13.94 -28.60 -3.01
N ASP A 529 -14.77 -29.60 -2.73
CA ASP A 529 -14.44 -30.84 -2.02
C ASP A 529 -15.37 -31.96 -2.51
N THR A 530 -15.21 -33.17 -1.99
CA THR A 530 -16.08 -34.31 -2.25
C THR A 530 -17.52 -34.07 -1.78
N VAL A 531 -18.46 -34.81 -2.37
CA VAL A 531 -19.87 -34.78 -1.94
C VAL A 531 -19.99 -35.20 -0.47
N ARG A 532 -19.26 -36.25 -0.08
CA ARG A 532 -19.20 -36.72 1.31
C ARG A 532 -18.79 -35.60 2.27
N ALA A 533 -17.68 -34.92 1.99
CA ALA A 533 -17.18 -33.84 2.85
C ALA A 533 -18.19 -32.69 2.99
N ASN A 534 -18.82 -32.29 1.89
CA ASN A 534 -19.86 -31.25 1.91
C ASN A 534 -21.07 -31.64 2.78
N VAL A 535 -21.49 -32.89 2.79
CA VAL A 535 -22.57 -33.37 3.67
C VAL A 535 -22.10 -33.48 5.12
N GLU A 536 -20.87 -33.96 5.35
CA GLU A 536 -20.27 -34.07 6.69
C GLU A 536 -20.09 -32.71 7.38
N HIS A 537 -19.98 -31.60 6.65
CA HIS A 537 -19.97 -30.25 7.23
C HIS A 537 -21.21 -29.95 8.09
N GLY A 538 -22.35 -30.60 7.83
CA GLY A 538 -23.56 -30.48 8.66
C GLY A 538 -23.41 -31.06 10.07
N LEU A 539 -22.39 -31.87 10.33
CA LEU A 539 -22.11 -32.44 11.65
C LEU A 539 -21.27 -31.51 12.54
N ILE A 540 -20.67 -30.44 11.98
CA ILE A 540 -19.79 -29.53 12.71
C ILE A 540 -20.55 -28.82 13.83
N GLY A 541 -19.96 -28.80 15.03
CA GLY A 541 -20.56 -28.20 16.22
C GLY A 541 -21.61 -29.08 16.90
N THR A 542 -21.77 -30.33 16.47
CA THR A 542 -22.63 -31.34 17.10
C THR A 542 -21.79 -32.42 17.80
N GLU A 543 -22.41 -33.21 18.66
CA GLU A 543 -21.75 -34.35 19.31
C GLU A 543 -21.28 -35.43 18.30
N MET A 544 -21.89 -35.45 17.11
CA MET A 544 -21.60 -36.39 16.02
C MET A 544 -20.33 -36.04 15.23
N GLU A 545 -19.78 -34.83 15.41
CA GLU A 545 -18.58 -34.38 14.70
C GLU A 545 -17.39 -35.33 14.91
N HIS A 546 -17.28 -35.91 16.11
CA HIS A 546 -16.17 -36.79 16.53
C HIS A 546 -16.54 -38.28 16.55
N TRP A 547 -17.66 -38.68 15.94
CA TRP A 547 -18.02 -40.08 15.84
C TRP A 547 -17.09 -40.85 14.89
N PRO A 548 -16.97 -42.19 15.04
CA PRO A 548 -16.20 -43.02 14.12
C PRO A 548 -16.61 -42.81 12.66
N ASP A 549 -15.64 -42.83 11.74
CA ASP A 549 -15.83 -42.54 10.31
C ASP A 549 -16.93 -43.38 9.66
N GLU A 550 -17.07 -44.64 10.07
CA GLU A 550 -18.08 -45.56 9.55
C GLU A 550 -19.51 -45.12 9.93
N GLN A 551 -19.69 -44.64 11.17
CA GLN A 551 -20.98 -44.11 11.64
C GLN A 551 -21.31 -42.78 10.96
N ARG A 552 -20.32 -41.91 10.76
CA ARG A 552 -20.51 -40.64 10.04
C ARG A 552 -20.89 -40.91 8.57
N LEU A 553 -20.25 -41.89 7.93
CA LEU A 553 -20.59 -42.30 6.57
C LEU A 553 -22.03 -42.83 6.46
N GLU A 554 -22.48 -43.63 7.43
CA GLU A 554 -23.86 -44.12 7.46
C GLU A 554 -24.87 -42.98 7.56
N LEU A 555 -24.59 -41.97 8.41
CA LEU A 555 -25.40 -40.75 8.51
C LEU A 555 -25.43 -39.97 7.19
N VAL A 556 -24.29 -39.84 6.50
CA VAL A 556 -24.20 -39.19 5.18
C VAL A 556 -25.05 -39.92 4.16
N ILE A 557 -24.94 -41.24 4.07
CA ILE A 557 -25.74 -42.06 3.14
C ILE A 557 -27.23 -41.90 3.44
N ASN A 558 -27.62 -41.92 4.72
CA ASN A 558 -29.00 -41.73 5.12
C ASN A 558 -29.51 -40.33 4.75
N ALA A 559 -28.72 -39.28 5.01
CA ALA A 559 -29.05 -37.91 4.63
C ALA A 559 -29.23 -37.77 3.11
N CYS A 560 -28.36 -38.39 2.30
CA CYS A 560 -28.49 -38.42 0.84
C CYS A 560 -29.77 -39.15 0.37
N LYS A 561 -30.14 -40.26 1.02
CA LYS A 561 -31.41 -40.98 0.72
C LYS A 561 -32.63 -40.12 1.05
N VAL A 562 -32.65 -39.49 2.23
CA VAL A 562 -33.76 -38.62 2.64
C VAL A 562 -33.89 -37.40 1.72
N ALA A 563 -32.76 -36.88 1.23
CA ALA A 563 -32.73 -35.79 0.26
C ALA A 563 -33.05 -36.23 -1.18
N ASN A 564 -33.30 -37.52 -1.45
CA ASN A 564 -33.43 -38.11 -2.78
C ASN A 564 -32.24 -37.82 -3.71
N ALA A 565 -31.04 -37.78 -3.15
CA ALA A 565 -29.79 -37.48 -3.85
C ALA A 565 -28.94 -38.72 -4.15
N ASP A 566 -29.23 -39.85 -3.49
CA ASP A 566 -28.50 -41.11 -3.64
C ASP A 566 -28.54 -41.69 -5.06
N GLY A 567 -29.56 -41.36 -5.86
CA GLY A 567 -29.67 -41.84 -7.24
C GLY A 567 -28.71 -41.19 -8.26
N PHE A 568 -28.12 -40.03 -7.94
CA PHE A 568 -27.18 -39.33 -8.84
C PHE A 568 -25.80 -39.08 -8.23
N ILE A 569 -25.62 -39.41 -6.94
CA ILE A 569 -24.31 -39.43 -6.28
C ILE A 569 -23.73 -40.83 -6.49
N ASN A 570 -22.71 -40.95 -7.36
CA ASN A 570 -22.04 -42.21 -7.66
C ASN A 570 -20.95 -42.57 -6.64
#